data_AF-A0A1V5YWS7-F1
#
_entry.id   AF-A0A1V5YWS7-F1
#
_cell.length_a   1.000
_cell.length_b   1.000
_cell.length_c   1.000
_cell.angle_alpha   90.00
_cell.angle_beta   90.00
_cell.angle_gamma   90.00
#
_symmetry.space_group_name_H-M   'P 1'
#
loop_
_entity.id
_entity.type
_entity.pdbx_description
1 polymer ?
#
loop_
_entity_poly.entity_id
_entity_poly.type
_entity_poly.pdbx_seq_one_letter_code
_entity_poly.pdbx_strand_id
1 'polypeptide(L)'
;MKDINELISAYYRKNPSGHYFDHDTLKFFGERVSDMRLLKGTVKVKDVCGEEHEAYCISRLQRKYPGGPRRTYAYFDVETLDDIII
;
A
#
# COMPACT_ATOMS: atom_id res chain seq x y z
N MET A 1 -5.17 -10.16 -8.23
CA MET A 1 -4.95 -8.70 -8.36
C MET A 1 -4.14 -8.43 -9.62
N LYS A 2 -4.61 -7.60 -10.56
CA LYS A 2 -3.88 -7.31 -11.81
C LYS A 2 -3.13 -5.99 -11.80
N ASP A 3 -3.71 -4.94 -11.22
CA ASP A 3 -3.11 -3.61 -11.16
C ASP A 3 -3.51 -2.84 -9.90
N ILE A 4 -3.06 -1.58 -9.81
CA ILE A 4 -3.30 -0.73 -8.65
C ILE A 4 -4.78 -0.36 -8.49
N ASN A 5 -5.55 -0.23 -9.58
CA ASN A 5 -6.96 0.14 -9.50
C ASN A 5 -7.80 -1.02 -8.98
N GLU A 6 -7.49 -2.25 -9.41
CA GLU A 6 -8.11 -3.45 -8.84
C GLU A 6 -7.82 -3.55 -7.33
N LEU A 7 -6.59 -3.28 -6.88
CA LEU A 7 -6.22 -3.30 -5.47
C LEU A 7 -7.01 -2.26 -4.67
N ILE A 8 -7.05 -1.02 -5.14
CA ILE A 8 -7.79 0.07 -4.47
C ILE A 8 -9.28 -0.27 -4.39
N SER A 9 -9.87 -0.80 -5.47
CA SER A 9 -11.27 -1.20 -5.46
C SER A 9 -11.53 -2.34 -4.47
N ALA A 10 -10.66 -3.34 -4.41
CA ALA A 10 -10.76 -4.44 -3.46
C ALA A 10 -10.59 -3.96 -2.02
N TYR A 11 -9.63 -3.06 -1.76
CA TYR A 11 -9.38 -2.44 -0.46
C TYR A 11 -10.65 -1.80 0.07
N TYR A 12 -11.28 -0.88 -0.67
CA TYR A 12 -12.49 -0.20 -0.17
C TYR A 12 -13.72 -1.11 -0.05
N ARG A 13 -13.79 -2.22 -0.80
CA ARG A 13 -14.84 -3.23 -0.60
C ARG A 13 -14.69 -3.97 0.72
N LYS A 14 -13.45 -4.29 1.09
CA LYS A 14 -13.14 -5.06 2.30
C LYS A 14 -13.02 -4.18 3.54
N ASN A 15 -12.55 -2.95 3.35
CA ASN A 15 -12.33 -1.92 4.36
C ASN A 15 -13.15 -0.67 4.01
N PRO A 16 -14.49 -0.66 4.21
CA PRO A 16 -15.34 0.48 3.85
C PRO A 16 -15.00 1.78 4.58
N SER A 17 -14.41 1.66 5.77
CA SER A 17 -13.92 2.78 6.60
C SER A 17 -12.41 2.98 6.48
N GLY A 18 -11.75 2.32 5.52
CA GLY A 18 -10.32 2.45 5.28
C GLY A 18 -9.99 3.79 4.63
N HIS A 19 -8.85 4.38 4.98
CA HIS A 19 -8.46 5.73 4.54
C HIS A 19 -7.12 5.78 3.80
N TYR A 20 -6.50 4.63 3.52
CA TYR A 20 -5.14 4.57 2.98
C TYR A 20 -5.02 5.32 1.64
N PHE A 21 -5.94 5.05 0.71
CA PHE A 21 -5.93 5.61 -0.64
C PHE A 21 -6.72 6.91 -0.77
N ASP A 22 -7.17 7.49 0.34
CA ASP A 22 -7.93 8.74 0.32
C ASP A 22 -7.06 9.86 -0.22
N HIS A 23 -7.69 10.76 -1.00
CA HIS A 23 -6.99 11.88 -1.62
C HIS A 23 -6.17 12.69 -0.59
N ASP A 24 -6.75 12.96 0.58
CA ASP A 24 -6.10 13.77 1.61
C ASP A 24 -4.95 13.02 2.30
N THR A 25 -5.08 11.72 2.54
CA THR A 25 -4.00 10.85 3.02
C THR A 25 -2.83 10.84 2.05
N LEU A 26 -3.10 10.61 0.75
CA LEU A 26 -2.05 10.60 -0.27
C LEU A 26 -1.39 11.98 -0.41
N LYS A 27 -2.17 13.07 -0.39
CA LYS A 27 -1.67 14.45 -0.44
C LYS A 27 -0.80 14.79 0.76
N PHE A 28 -1.12 14.26 1.95
CA PHE A 28 -0.30 14.42 3.15
C PHE A 28 1.11 13.86 2.93
N PHE A 29 1.24 12.65 2.38
CA PHE A 29 2.53 12.02 2.08
C PHE A 29 3.17 12.45 0.75
N GLY A 30 2.47 13.26 -0.05
CA GLY A 30 2.93 13.69 -1.37
C GLY A 30 2.92 12.57 -2.41
N GLU A 31 2.01 11.61 -2.22
CA GLU A 31 1.76 10.46 -3.08
C GLU A 31 0.63 10.74 -4.06
N ARG A 32 0.60 9.96 -5.15
CA ARG A 32 -0.46 9.98 -6.17
C ARG A 32 -0.71 8.57 -6.63
N VAL A 33 -1.97 8.19 -6.83
CA VAL A 33 -2.32 6.87 -7.40
C VAL A 33 -1.64 6.66 -8.76
N SER A 34 -1.52 7.70 -9.59
CA SER A 34 -0.85 7.62 -10.89
C SER A 34 0.64 7.26 -10.82
N ASP A 35 1.30 7.49 -9.67
CA ASP A 35 2.69 7.11 -9.42
C ASP A 35 2.82 5.75 -8.70
N MET A 36 1.70 5.13 -8.32
CA MET A 36 1.67 3.85 -7.65
C MET A 36 1.65 2.70 -8.65
N ARG A 37 2.37 1.62 -8.34
CA ARG A 37 2.39 0.39 -9.13
C ARG A 37 2.25 -0.81 -8.22
N LEU A 38 1.29 -1.68 -8.54
CA LEU A 38 1.24 -3.02 -7.96
C LEU A 38 2.40 -3.84 -8.55
N LEU A 39 3.25 -4.39 -7.69
CA LEU A 39 4.31 -5.29 -8.12
C LEU A 39 3.75 -6.68 -8.39
N LYS A 40 4.43 -7.43 -9.27
CA LYS A 40 3.97 -8.74 -9.70
C LYS A 40 4.12 -9.76 -8.56
N GLY A 41 3.05 -10.52 -8.31
CA GLY A 41 3.03 -11.60 -7.34
C GLY A 41 2.79 -11.12 -5.91
N THR A 42 2.98 -12.03 -4.97
CA THR A 42 2.87 -11.82 -3.54
C THR A 42 4.23 -12.03 -2.88
N VAL A 43 4.43 -11.43 -1.72
CA VAL A 43 5.67 -11.54 -0.95
C VAL A 43 5.34 -11.95 0.49
N LYS A 44 6.22 -12.73 1.11
CA LYS A 44 6.15 -12.98 2.55
C LYS A 44 6.86 -11.86 3.29
N VAL A 45 6.16 -11.21 4.21
CA VAL A 45 6.70 -10.15 5.06
C VAL A 45 6.41 -10.45 6.52
N LYS A 46 7.28 -9.98 7.42
CA LYS A 46 7.01 -9.99 8.86
C LYS A 46 6.53 -8.63 9.28
N ASP A 47 5.46 -8.57 10.05
CA ASP A 47 5.01 -7.34 10.66
C ASP A 47 5.92 -6.92 11.84
N VAL A 48 5.64 -5.77 12.43
CA VAL A 48 6.35 -5.26 13.62
C VAL A 48 6.26 -6.18 14.84
N CYS A 49 5.28 -7.08 14.90
CA CYS A 49 5.10 -8.08 15.96
C CYS A 49 5.86 -9.39 15.67
N GLY A 50 6.38 -9.56 14.45
CA GLY A 50 7.09 -10.75 13.99
C GLY A 50 6.19 -11.83 13.37
N GLU A 51 4.91 -11.55 13.16
CA GLU A 51 3.96 -12.41 12.49
C GLU A 51 4.21 -12.41 10.97
N GLU A 52 4.15 -13.59 10.34
CA GLU A 52 4.37 -13.74 8.90
C GLU A 52 3.07 -13.59 8.12
N HIS A 53 3.07 -12.68 7.15
CA HIS A 53 1.95 -12.41 6.26
C HIS A 53 2.35 -12.65 4.80
N GLU A 54 1.41 -13.13 4.00
CA GLU A 54 1.52 -13.05 2.54
C GLU A 54 0.86 -11.75 2.08
N ALA A 55 1.58 -10.96 1.28
CA ALA A 55 1.17 -9.59 0.97
C ALA A 55 1.31 -9.21 -0.51
N TYR A 56 0.36 -8.40 -0.99
CA TYR A 56 0.54 -7.60 -2.20
C TYR A 56 1.48 -6.43 -1.90
N CYS A 57 2.49 -6.22 -2.75
CA CYS A 57 3.41 -5.11 -2.61
C CYS A 57 3.08 -4.01 -3.63
N ILE A 58 2.91 -2.77 -3.15
CA ILE A 58 2.84 -1.59 -4.02
C ILE A 58 4.12 -0.77 -3.89
N SER A 59 4.60 -0.28 -5.04
CA SER A 59 5.60 0.76 -5.09
C SER A 59 4.91 2.13 -5.18
N ARG A 60 5.33 3.09 -4.34
CA ARG A 60 4.75 4.44 -4.29
C ARG A 60 5.85 5.50 -4.20
N LEU A 61 5.63 6.66 -4.81
CA LEU A 61 6.56 7.78 -4.74
C LEU A 61 6.11 8.76 -3.66
N GLN A 62 6.83 8.78 -2.54
CA GLN A 62 6.63 9.75 -1.47
C GLN A 62 7.49 10.98 -1.71
N ARG A 63 6.86 12.08 -2.14
CA ARG A 63 7.56 13.35 -2.38
C ARG A 63 7.90 14.09 -1.08
N LYS A 64 7.14 13.84 -0.02
CA LYS A 64 7.35 14.43 1.31
C LYS A 64 8.03 13.45 2.28
N TYR A 65 8.78 12.48 1.76
CA TYR A 65 9.53 11.55 2.61
C TYR A 65 10.65 12.29 3.37
N PRO A 66 10.93 11.93 4.64
CA PRO A 66 12.04 12.51 5.39
C PRO A 66 13.37 12.33 4.66
N GLY A 67 14.08 13.43 4.40
CA GLY A 67 15.33 13.40 3.63
C GLY A 67 15.17 13.51 2.11
N GLY A 68 13.96 13.78 1.62
CA GLY A 68 13.68 14.10 0.22
C GLY A 68 12.87 13.02 -0.52
N PRO A 69 12.42 13.30 -1.76
CA PRO A 69 11.56 12.40 -2.51
C PRO A 69 12.14 10.99 -2.66
N ARG A 70 11.37 9.97 -2.28
CA ARG A 70 11.83 8.57 -2.27
C ARG A 70 10.75 7.62 -2.78
N ARG A 71 11.19 6.59 -3.52
CA ARG A 71 10.35 5.42 -3.83
C ARG A 71 10.29 4.54 -2.58
N THR A 72 9.10 4.37 -2.03
CA THR A 72 8.83 3.50 -0.88
C THR A 72 7.90 2.37 -1.31
N TYR A 73 7.77 1.38 -0.42
CA TYR A 73 6.91 0.23 -0.63
C TYR A 73 5.88 0.17 0.49
N ALA A 74 4.71 -0.37 0.18
CA ALA A 74 3.72 -0.73 1.17
C ALA A 74 3.20 -2.12 0.86
N TYR A 75 2.80 -2.82 1.90
CA TYR A 75 2.41 -4.22 1.86
C TYR A 75 0.98 -4.32 2.35
N PHE A 76 0.16 -5.04 1.62
CA PHE A 76 -1.25 -5.27 1.96
C PHE A 76 -1.48 -6.75 2.08
N ASP A 77 -1.99 -7.21 3.22
CA ASP A 77 -2.27 -8.62 3.47
C ASP A 77 -3.20 -9.19 2.38
N VAL A 78 -2.88 -10.37 1.84
CA VAL A 78 -3.67 -10.96 0.74
C VAL A 78 -5.08 -11.33 1.16
N GLU A 79 -5.26 -11.66 2.44
CA GLU A 79 -6.56 -11.99 3.00
C GLU A 79 -7.25 -10.69 3.38
N THR A 80 -6.73 -9.90 4.31
CA THR A 80 -7.47 -8.77 4.88
C THR A 80 -7.46 -7.51 4.02
N LEU A 81 -6.45 -7.34 3.16
CA LEU A 81 -6.14 -6.09 2.46
C LEU A 81 -5.85 -4.92 3.39
N ASP A 82 -5.51 -5.18 4.65
CA ASP A 82 -5.00 -4.16 5.57
C ASP A 82 -3.54 -3.88 5.28
N ASP A 83 -3.10 -2.65 5.56
CA ASP A 83 -1.70 -2.30 5.44
C ASP A 83 -0.88 -2.96 6.55
N ILE A 84 0.16 -3.69 6.15
CA ILE A 84 1.09 -4.35 7.07
C ILE A 84 2.20 -3.37 7.40
N ILE A 85 2.33 -3.08 8.70
CA ILE A 85 3.38 -2.23 9.24
C ILE A 85 4.60 -3.11 9.51
N ILE A 86 5.74 -2.72 8.93
CA ILE A 86 7.04 -3.39 9.05
C ILE A 86 8.05 -2.52 9.80
#